data_AF-A0A9J7LSH3-F1
#
_entry.id   AF-A0A9J7LSH3-F1
#
_cell.length_a   1.000
_cell.length_b   1.000
_cell.length_c   1.000
_cell.angle_alpha   90.00
_cell.angle_beta   90.00
_cell.angle_gamma   90.00
#
_symmetry.space_group_name_H-M   'P 1'
#
loop_
_entity.id
_entity.type
_entity.pdbx_description
1 polymer ?
#
loop_
_entity_poly.entity_id
_entity_poly.type
_entity_poly.pdbx_seq_one_letter_code
_entity_poly.pdbx_strand_id
1 'polypeptide(L)'
;MDRVYNIIMDRMNGSESIVAYTAVSAGVLSCYVGLKVYRRQQVKKKALKKREESRKAMQDLQRSVLAVDNGPTAARRKEILSLTLTQLTQQLRDGQLSAVQVLQAFQEKATAVNEELNCLTEPIPDALV
;
A
#
# COMPACT_ATOMS: atom_id res chain seq x y z
N MET A 1 -72.06 18.15 5.00
CA MET A 1 -71.17 17.02 4.69
C MET A 1 -69.75 17.49 4.32
N ASP A 2 -69.58 18.73 3.84
CA ASP A 2 -68.32 19.21 3.26
C ASP A 2 -67.19 19.47 4.26
N ARG A 3 -67.51 19.91 5.48
CA ARG A 3 -66.48 20.27 6.48
C ARG A 3 -65.71 19.05 7.01
N VAL A 4 -66.39 17.91 7.16
CA VAL A 4 -65.77 16.65 7.61
C VAL A 4 -64.97 16.04 6.46
N TYR A 5 -65.48 16.11 5.23
CA TYR A 5 -64.77 15.63 4.04
C TYR A 5 -63.45 16.38 3.80
N ASN A 6 -63.46 17.71 3.94
CA ASN A 6 -62.25 18.53 3.78
C ASN A 6 -61.16 18.22 4.83
N ILE A 7 -61.53 17.96 6.08
CA ILE A 7 -60.57 17.60 7.14
C ILE A 7 -59.94 16.23 6.88
N ILE A 8 -60.71 15.28 6.36
CA ILE A 8 -60.21 13.94 6.02
C ILE A 8 -59.26 14.03 4.81
N MET A 9 -59.62 14.79 3.78
CA MET A 9 -58.78 15.05 2.60
C MET A 9 -57.44 15.72 2.96
N ASP A 10 -57.45 16.74 3.83
CA ASP A 10 -56.23 17.47 4.22
C ASP A 10 -55.27 16.58 5.04
N ARG A 11 -55.82 15.71 5.90
CA ARG A 11 -55.04 14.75 6.69
C ARG A 11 -54.40 13.65 5.84
N MET A 12 -55.08 13.22 4.77
CA MET A 12 -54.54 12.27 3.80
C MET A 12 -53.41 12.89 2.99
N ASN A 13 -53.60 14.10 2.43
CA ASN A 13 -52.57 14.82 1.68
C ASN A 13 -51.32 15.13 2.52
N GLY A 14 -51.49 15.48 3.80
CA GLY A 14 -50.38 15.69 4.72
C GLY A 14 -49.56 14.42 4.97
N SER A 15 -50.21 13.26 5.07
CA SER A 15 -49.52 11.98 5.29
C SER A 15 -48.73 11.51 4.06
N GLU A 16 -49.28 11.68 2.84
CA GLU A 16 -48.57 11.35 1.60
C GLU A 16 -47.32 12.21 1.40
N SER A 17 -47.42 13.50 1.75
CA SER A 17 -46.29 14.44 1.69
C SER A 17 -45.14 14.04 2.62
N ILE A 18 -45.44 13.55 3.83
CA ILE A 18 -44.44 13.08 4.80
C ILE A 18 -43.78 11.79 4.30
N VAL A 19 -44.55 10.84 3.77
CA VAL A 19 -44.02 9.58 3.22
C VAL A 19 -43.13 9.86 2.00
N ALA A 20 -43.54 10.78 1.12
CA ALA A 20 -42.73 11.20 -0.02
C ALA A 20 -41.41 11.84 0.43
N TYR A 21 -41.43 12.76 1.40
CA TYR A 21 -40.23 13.44 1.87
C TYR A 21 -39.24 12.49 2.56
N THR A 22 -39.75 11.58 3.39
CA THR A 22 -38.93 10.55 4.06
C THR A 22 -38.32 9.57 3.05
N ALA A 23 -39.06 9.15 2.03
CA ALA A 23 -38.54 8.29 0.97
C ALA A 23 -37.43 8.99 0.16
N VAL A 24 -37.62 10.25 -0.23
CA VAL A 24 -36.62 11.03 -0.98
C VAL A 24 -35.36 11.24 -0.15
N SER A 25 -35.49 11.67 1.11
CA SER A 25 -34.35 11.90 2.00
C SER A 25 -33.57 10.60 2.30
N ALA A 26 -34.25 9.48 2.48
CA ALA A 26 -33.62 8.16 2.63
C ALA A 26 -32.87 7.74 1.36
N GLY A 27 -33.45 7.97 0.17
CA GLY A 27 -32.80 7.70 -1.11
C GLY A 27 -31.53 8.53 -1.32
N VAL A 28 -31.58 9.83 -1.02
CA VAL A 28 -30.41 10.71 -1.12
C VAL A 28 -29.31 10.26 -0.15
N LEU A 29 -29.65 9.93 1.09
CA LEU A 29 -28.69 9.45 2.08
C LEU A 29 -28.05 8.12 1.65
N SER A 30 -28.84 7.17 1.13
CA SER A 30 -28.33 5.88 0.68
C SER A 30 -27.37 6.03 -0.50
N CYS A 31 -27.71 6.88 -1.49
CA CYS A 31 -26.84 7.21 -2.61
C CYS A 31 -25.53 7.85 -2.14
N TYR A 32 -25.59 8.83 -1.22
CA TYR A 32 -24.41 9.48 -0.68
C TYR A 32 -23.47 8.50 0.04
N VAL A 33 -24.02 7.65 0.93
CA VAL A 33 -23.25 6.63 1.66
C VAL A 33 -22.67 5.60 0.69
N GLY A 34 -23.45 5.14 -0.28
CA GLY A 34 -23.02 4.20 -1.31
C GLY A 34 -21.82 4.73 -2.11
N LEU A 35 -21.90 5.98 -2.58
CA LEU A 35 -20.79 6.63 -3.28
C LEU A 35 -19.55 6.81 -2.40
N LYS A 36 -19.73 7.18 -1.13
CA LYS A 36 -18.61 7.35 -0.18
C LYS A 36 -17.91 6.02 0.10
N VAL A 37 -18.67 4.95 0.29
CA VAL A 37 -18.13 3.59 0.49
C VAL A 37 -17.43 3.11 -0.78
N TYR A 38 -18.05 3.29 -1.95
CA TYR A 38 -17.45 2.90 -3.24
C TYR A 38 -16.10 3.59 -3.47
N ARG A 39 -16.03 4.91 -3.25
CA ARG A 39 -14.78 5.67 -3.37
C ARG A 39 -13.71 5.17 -2.39
N ARG A 40 -14.08 4.91 -1.14
CA ARG A 40 -13.16 4.36 -0.12
C ARG A 40 -12.66 2.97 -0.53
N GLN A 41 -13.53 2.11 -1.04
CA GLN A 41 -13.14 0.79 -1.54
C GLN A 41 -12.18 0.88 -2.72
N GLN A 42 -12.39 1.81 -3.65
CA GLN A 42 -11.49 2.01 -4.79
C GLN A 42 -10.09 2.44 -4.34
N VAL A 43 -10.00 3.40 -3.41
CA VAL A 43 -8.70 3.82 -2.84
C VAL A 43 -8.04 2.67 -2.10
N LYS A 44 -8.79 1.91 -1.30
CA LYS A 44 -8.28 0.73 -0.59
C LYS A 44 -7.78 -0.34 -1.56
N LYS A 45 -8.52 -0.63 -2.64
CA LYS A 45 -8.12 -1.59 -3.68
C LYS A 45 -6.83 -1.15 -4.38
N LYS A 46 -6.70 0.13 -4.75
CA LYS A 46 -5.46 0.66 -5.35
C LYS A 46 -4.27 0.55 -4.39
N ALA A 47 -4.47 0.90 -3.11
CA ALA A 47 -3.44 0.77 -2.10
C ALA A 47 -3.03 -0.68 -1.85
N LEU A 48 -3.99 -1.61 -1.80
CA LEU A 48 -3.72 -3.04 -1.65
C LEU A 48 -2.98 -3.61 -2.87
N LYS A 49 -3.39 -3.24 -4.08
CA LYS A 49 -2.73 -3.68 -5.31
C LYS A 49 -1.26 -3.24 -5.35
N LYS A 50 -0.98 -1.95 -5.06
CA LYS A 50 0.39 -1.45 -4.95
C LYS A 50 1.21 -2.14 -3.86
N ARG A 51 0.60 -2.40 -2.69
CA ARG A 51 1.25 -3.16 -1.61
C ARG A 51 1.58 -4.58 -2.03
N GLU A 52 0.70 -5.23 -2.79
CA GLU A 52 0.93 -6.58 -3.27
C GLU A 52 2.01 -6.61 -4.35
N GLU A 53 2.01 -5.66 -5.28
CA GLU A 53 3.07 -5.48 -6.29
C GLU A 53 4.42 -5.23 -5.63
N SER A 54 4.50 -4.29 -4.68
CA SER A 54 5.71 -4.00 -3.90
C SER A 54 6.20 -5.25 -3.15
N ARG A 55 5.30 -5.98 -2.49
CA ARG A 55 5.65 -7.22 -1.79
C ARG A 55 6.15 -8.31 -2.74
N LYS A 56 5.55 -8.45 -3.93
CA LYS A 56 6.02 -9.39 -4.96
C LYS A 56 7.40 -9.00 -5.46
N ALA A 57 7.61 -7.72 -5.80
CA ALA A 57 8.91 -7.21 -6.22
C ALA A 57 9.99 -7.43 -5.15
N MET A 58 9.66 -7.27 -3.87
CA MET A 58 10.59 -7.53 -2.76
C MET A 58 10.88 -9.02 -2.59
N GLN A 59 9.89 -9.89 -2.74
CA GLN A 59 10.09 -11.34 -2.73
C GLN A 59 10.94 -11.82 -3.92
N ASP A 60 10.72 -11.26 -5.10
CA ASP A 60 11.48 -11.62 -6.30
C ASP A 60 12.93 -11.15 -6.20
N LEU A 61 13.17 -9.95 -5.62
CA LEU A 61 14.51 -9.49 -5.30
C LEU A 61 15.19 -10.40 -4.26
N GLN A 62 14.47 -10.80 -3.20
CA GLN A 62 15.03 -11.71 -2.21
C GLN A 62 15.38 -13.07 -2.82
N ARG A 63 14.54 -13.59 -3.72
CA ARG A 63 14.83 -14.82 -4.47
C ARG A 63 16.03 -14.68 -5.38
N SER A 64 16.18 -13.56 -6.11
CA SER A 64 17.32 -13.36 -6.98
C SER A 64 18.63 -13.23 -6.20
N VAL A 65 18.61 -12.56 -5.04
CA VAL A 65 19.77 -12.49 -4.13
C VAL A 65 20.15 -13.88 -3.61
N LEU A 66 19.17 -14.72 -3.23
CA LEU A 66 19.42 -16.08 -2.74
C LEU A 66 19.85 -17.07 -3.85
N ALA A 67 19.42 -16.86 -5.09
CA ALA A 67 19.76 -17.72 -6.22
C ALA A 67 21.18 -17.48 -6.76
N VAL A 68 21.79 -16.33 -6.43
CA VAL A 68 23.18 -16.04 -6.80
C VAL A 68 24.11 -16.79 -5.83
N ASP A 69 24.67 -17.90 -6.31
CA ASP A 69 25.60 -18.79 -5.61
C ASP A 69 26.89 -18.08 -5.12
N ASN A 70 27.13 -16.84 -5.58
CA ASN A 70 28.28 -15.99 -5.24
C ASN A 70 28.00 -14.93 -4.15
N GLY A 71 26.90 -15.08 -3.41
CA GLY A 71 26.53 -14.16 -2.33
C GLY A 71 27.62 -14.08 -1.24
N PRO A 72 27.84 -12.90 -0.63
CA PRO A 72 28.79 -12.76 0.46
C PRO A 72 28.39 -13.62 1.66
N THR A 73 29.37 -14.32 2.26
CA THR A 73 29.14 -15.10 3.49
C THR A 73 28.62 -14.20 4.62
N ALA A 74 27.91 -14.77 5.60
CA ALA A 74 27.35 -14.00 6.71
C ALA A 74 28.41 -13.17 7.48
N ALA A 75 29.64 -13.68 7.59
CA ALA A 75 30.76 -12.95 8.17
C ALA A 75 31.19 -11.75 7.30
N ARG A 76 31.34 -11.98 5.98
CA ARG A 76 31.74 -10.94 5.02
C ARG A 76 30.68 -9.86 4.86
N ARG A 77 29.39 -10.20 4.98
CA ARG A 77 28.30 -9.21 5.04
C ARG A 77 28.41 -8.28 6.23
N LYS A 78 28.68 -8.81 7.42
CA LYS A 78 28.84 -8.00 8.64
C LYS A 78 30.03 -7.04 8.50
N GLU A 79 31.12 -7.52 7.92
CA GLU A 79 32.29 -6.70 7.63
C GLU A 79 31.93 -5.55 6.68
N ILE A 80 31.30 -5.85 5.53
CA ILE A 80 30.84 -4.84 4.56
C ILE A 80 29.93 -3.78 5.22
N LEU A 81 28.96 -4.21 6.02
CA LEU A 81 28.00 -3.32 6.69
C LEU A 81 28.64 -2.48 7.81
N SER A 82 29.79 -2.89 8.34
CA SER A 82 30.53 -2.14 9.37
C SER A 82 31.48 -1.08 8.79
N LEU A 83 31.79 -1.16 7.49
CA LEU A 83 32.68 -0.20 6.84
C LEU A 83 32.02 1.17 6.73
N THR A 84 32.84 2.21 6.89
CA THR A 84 32.41 3.58 6.58
C THR A 84 32.32 3.78 5.06
N LEU A 85 31.50 4.73 4.61
CA LEU A 85 31.31 5.00 3.17
C LEU A 85 32.64 5.26 2.44
N THR A 86 33.58 5.95 3.09
CA THR A 86 34.90 6.26 2.53
C THR A 86 35.74 5.00 2.33
N GLN A 87 35.75 4.09 3.31
CA GLN A 87 36.46 2.81 3.23
C GLN A 87 35.81 1.88 2.20
N LEU A 88 34.47 1.84 2.17
CA LEU A 88 33.71 1.02 1.22
C LEU A 88 33.95 1.46 -0.22
N THR A 89 33.95 2.77 -0.47
CA THR A 89 34.27 3.34 -1.80
C THR A 89 35.71 3.05 -2.20
N GLN A 90 36.66 3.14 -1.25
CA GLN A 90 38.05 2.84 -1.51
C GLN A 90 38.26 1.36 -1.88
N GLN A 91 37.69 0.43 -1.11
CA GLN A 91 37.79 -1.01 -1.38
C GLN A 91 37.07 -1.44 -2.67
N LEU A 92 36.01 -0.73 -3.07
CA LEU A 92 35.38 -0.90 -4.37
C LEU A 92 36.27 -0.44 -5.53
N ARG A 93 36.96 0.71 -5.39
CA ARG A 93 37.91 1.20 -6.40
C ARG A 93 39.13 0.29 -6.53
N ASP A 94 39.62 -0.21 -5.40
CA ASP A 94 40.79 -1.09 -5.33
C ASP A 94 40.46 -2.54 -5.77
N GLY A 95 39.19 -2.82 -6.10
CA GLY A 95 38.72 -4.14 -6.57
C GLY A 95 38.70 -5.22 -5.48
N GLN A 96 38.90 -4.86 -4.22
CA GLN A 96 38.89 -5.80 -3.09
C GLN A 96 37.46 -6.28 -2.75
N LEU A 97 36.46 -5.44 -3.03
CA LEU A 97 35.05 -5.77 -2.90
C LEU A 97 34.36 -5.75 -4.27
N SER A 98 33.52 -6.75 -4.52
CA SER A 98 32.64 -6.73 -5.68
C SER A 98 31.43 -5.84 -5.40
N ALA A 99 31.09 -4.97 -6.36
CA ALA A 99 29.91 -4.11 -6.29
C ALA A 99 28.62 -4.92 -6.08
N VAL A 100 28.52 -6.09 -6.71
CA VAL A 100 27.36 -7.00 -6.57
C VAL A 100 27.24 -7.51 -5.14
N GLN A 101 28.35 -7.91 -4.53
CA GLN A 101 28.36 -8.42 -3.15
C GLN A 101 28.01 -7.33 -2.14
N VAL A 102 28.51 -6.11 -2.35
CA VAL A 102 28.18 -4.96 -1.51
C VAL A 102 26.69 -4.65 -1.61
N LEU A 103 26.15 -4.57 -2.83
CA LEU A 103 24.73 -4.30 -3.05
C LEU A 103 23.84 -5.35 -2.36
N GLN A 104 24.16 -6.64 -2.52
CA GLN A 104 23.44 -7.74 -1.88
C GLN A 104 23.44 -7.61 -0.35
N ALA A 105 24.60 -7.30 0.26
CA ALA A 105 24.69 -7.13 1.72
C ALA A 105 23.80 -6.00 2.23
N PHE A 106 23.72 -4.88 1.52
CA PHE A 106 22.84 -3.76 1.86
C PHE A 106 21.36 -4.08 1.58
N GLN A 107 21.03 -4.78 0.50
CA GLN A 107 19.66 -5.21 0.21
C GLN A 107 19.11 -6.14 1.28
N GLU A 108 19.91 -7.10 1.76
CA GLU A 108 19.53 -7.96 2.88
C GLU A 108 19.30 -7.15 4.16
N LYS A 109 20.23 -6.25 4.50
CA LYS A 109 20.07 -5.40 5.68
C LYS A 109 18.86 -4.48 5.58
N ALA A 110 18.62 -3.90 4.42
CA ALA A 110 17.46 -3.04 4.16
C ALA A 110 16.15 -3.82 4.30
N THR A 111 16.10 -5.05 3.77
CA THR A 111 14.93 -5.94 3.92
C THR A 111 14.69 -6.28 5.39
N ALA A 112 15.73 -6.62 6.14
CA ALA A 112 15.62 -6.92 7.57
C ALA A 112 15.12 -5.72 8.40
N VAL A 113 15.61 -4.51 8.10
CA VAL A 113 15.17 -3.28 8.79
C VAL A 113 13.77 -2.86 8.34
N ASN A 114 13.38 -3.16 7.10
CA ASN A 114 12.07 -2.84 6.58
C ASN A 114 10.93 -3.59 7.29
N GLU A 115 11.16 -4.81 7.75
CA GLU A 115 10.18 -5.56 8.55
C GLU A 115 9.81 -4.81 9.84
N GLU A 116 10.74 -4.05 10.42
CA GLU A 116 10.51 -3.27 11.63
C GLU A 116 10.04 -1.84 11.34
N LEU A 117 10.66 -1.16 10.37
CA LEU A 117 10.46 0.27 10.14
C LEU A 117 9.51 0.59 8.98
N ASN A 118 9.19 -0.38 8.11
CA ASN A 118 8.38 -0.18 6.89
C ASN A 118 8.85 1.02 6.05
N CYS A 119 10.16 1.11 5.83
CA CYS A 119 10.82 2.23 5.16
C CYS A 119 11.05 2.03 3.65
N LEU A 120 10.94 0.81 3.14
CA LEU A 120 11.05 0.48 1.72
C LEU A 120 9.68 0.51 1.07
N THR A 121 9.54 1.35 0.04
CA THR A 121 8.27 1.50 -0.69
C THR A 121 8.26 0.64 -1.96
N GLU A 122 9.26 0.78 -2.82
CA GLU A 122 9.39 0.04 -4.07
C GLU A 122 10.88 -0.33 -4.27
N PRO A 123 11.25 -1.63 -4.30
CA PRO A 123 12.60 -2.05 -4.64
C PRO A 123 12.87 -1.88 -6.14
N ILE A 124 14.09 -1.51 -6.51
CA ILE A 124 14.51 -1.38 -7.91
C ILE A 124 14.92 -2.77 -8.43
N PRO A 125 14.16 -3.39 -9.34
CA PRO A 125 14.40 -4.79 -9.74
C PRO A 125 15.68 -4.98 -10.56
N ASP A 126 16.06 -3.98 -11.37
CA ASP A 126 17.20 -4.06 -12.29
C ASP A 126 18.54 -3.65 -11.63
N ALA A 127 18.59 -3.49 -10.30
CA ALA A 127 19.80 -3.03 -9.62
C ALA A 127 20.93 -4.07 -9.60
N LEU A 128 20.61 -5.36 -9.80
CA LEU A 128 21.56 -6.47 -9.79
C LEU A 128 22.00 -6.92 -11.21
N VAL A 129 21.45 -6.30 -12.26
CA VAL A 129 21.69 -6.63 -13.67
C VAL A 129 22.87 -5.84 -14.23
#